data_AF-A0A2N9MLQ6-F1
#
_entry.id   AF-A0A2N9MLQ6-F1
#
_cell.length_a   1.000
_cell.length_b   1.000
_cell.length_c   1.000
_cell.angle_alpha   90.00
_cell.angle_beta   90.00
_cell.angle_gamma   90.00
#
_symmetry.space_group_name_H-M   'P 1'
#
loop_
_entity.id
_entity.type
_entity.pdbx_description
1 polymer ?
#
loop_
_entity_poly.entity_id
_entity_poly.type
_entity_poly.pdbx_seq_one_letter_code
_entity_poly.pdbx_strand_id
1 'polypeptide(L)'
;MLSQAIGGLLFFALGLHRDVIRAFAGSLQSQPPGSFAISPVTADAVIRLGSTIFSTGLRLALPIVALLVMVDLALALLGRINSQLQLLTLAFPAKMMGALTLLAAIAVLFPRVYAAYASRLFQALPGVTGR
;
A
#
# COMPACT_ATOMS: atom_id res chain seq x y z
N MET A 1 1.07 -12.84 0.51
CA MET A 1 0.01 -13.60 1.19
C MET A 1 -0.59 -12.86 2.38
N LEU A 2 0.17 -12.52 3.43
CA LEU A 2 -0.36 -11.78 4.60
C LEU A 2 -1.02 -10.44 4.23
N SER A 3 -0.36 -9.63 3.40
CA SER A 3 -0.88 -8.32 2.96
C SER A 3 -2.20 -8.43 2.19
N GLN A 4 -2.36 -9.46 1.35
CA GLN A 4 -3.59 -9.70 0.59
C GLN A 4 -4.74 -10.13 1.52
N ALA A 5 -4.47 -11.01 2.49
CA ALA A 5 -5.47 -11.44 3.47
C ALA A 5 -5.95 -10.25 4.32
N ILE A 6 -5.04 -9.42 4.83
CA ILE A 6 -5.37 -8.21 5.58
C ILE A 6 -6.19 -7.24 4.71
N GLY A 7 -5.79 -7.04 3.45
CA GLY A 7 -6.53 -6.19 2.52
C GLY A 7 -7.96 -6.67 2.29
N GLY A 8 -8.16 -7.98 2.10
CA GLY A 8 -9.49 -8.59 1.97
C GLY A 8 -10.32 -8.44 3.25
N LEU A 9 -9.75 -8.71 4.42
CA LEU A 9 -10.43 -8.53 5.71
C LEU A 9 -10.84 -7.07 5.92
N LEU A 10 -9.95 -6.11 5.66
CA LEU A 10 -10.24 -4.69 5.76
C LEU A 10 -11.31 -4.23 4.76
N PHE A 11 -11.30 -4.76 3.53
CA PHE A 11 -12.33 -4.48 2.52
C PHE A 11 -13.74 -4.82 3.02
N PHE A 12 -13.91 -5.99 3.64
CA PHE A 12 -15.18 -6.40 4.21
C PHE A 12 -15.49 -5.67 5.52
N ALA A 13 -14.51 -5.55 6.43
CA ALA A 13 -14.68 -4.92 7.74
C ALA A 13 -15.05 -3.44 7.64
N LEU A 14 -14.54 -2.72 6.64
CA LEU A 14 -14.86 -1.32 6.39
C LEU A 14 -16.14 -1.12 5.55
N GLY A 15 -16.80 -2.19 5.14
CA GLY A 15 -18.04 -2.09 4.37
C GLY A 15 -17.88 -1.71 2.90
N LEU A 16 -16.65 -1.69 2.37
CA LEU A 16 -16.35 -1.16 1.03
C LEU A 16 -17.07 -1.92 -0.10
N HIS A 17 -17.40 -3.19 0.11
CA HIS A 17 -18.24 -3.97 -0.80
C HIS A 17 -19.58 -3.30 -1.11
N ARG A 18 -20.21 -2.65 -0.12
CA ARG A 18 -21.49 -1.93 -0.30
C ARG A 18 -21.30 -0.68 -1.13
N ASP A 19 -20.20 0.04 -0.89
CA ASP A 19 -19.87 1.25 -1.62
C ASP A 19 -19.52 0.96 -3.09
N VAL A 20 -18.86 -0.17 -3.36
CA VAL A 20 -18.61 -0.66 -4.74
C VAL A 20 -19.93 -0.93 -5.46
N ILE A 21 -20.87 -1.63 -4.82
CA ILE A 21 -22.19 -1.89 -5.41
C ILE A 21 -22.95 -0.59 -5.67
N ARG A 22 -22.92 0.36 -4.72
CA ARG A 22 -23.56 1.68 -4.89
C ARG A 22 -22.93 2.48 -6.02
N ALA A 23 -21.60 2.48 -6.13
CA ALA A 23 -20.87 3.14 -7.21
C ALA A 23 -21.20 2.53 -8.57
N PHE A 24 -21.31 1.20 -8.65
CA PHE A 24 -21.71 0.50 -9.87
C PHE A 24 -23.14 0.87 -10.30
N ALA A 25 -24.10 0.83 -9.37
CA ALA A 25 -25.47 1.24 -9.65
C ALA A 25 -25.58 2.71 -10.10
N GLY A 26 -24.80 3.61 -9.49
CA GLY A 26 -24.72 5.01 -9.90
C GLY A 26 -24.11 5.19 -11.29
N SER A 27 -23.08 4.42 -11.62
CA SER A 27 -22.43 4.43 -12.94
C SER A 27 -23.39 4.12 -14.08
N LEU A 28 -24.37 3.22 -13.87
CA LEU A 28 -25.36 2.87 -14.88
C LEU A 28 -26.38 3.99 -15.14
N GLN A 29 -26.61 4.87 -14.15
CA GLN A 29 -27.50 6.02 -14.29
C GLN A 29 -26.81 7.20 -14.99
N SER A 30 -25.52 7.38 -14.74
CA SER A 30 -24.73 8.50 -15.29
C SER A 30 -24.17 8.22 -16.68
N GLN A 31 -23.71 7.00 -16.94
CA GLN A 31 -23.20 6.53 -18.22
C GLN A 31 -24.00 5.30 -18.65
N PRO A 32 -25.10 5.49 -19.40
CA PRO A 32 -25.86 4.41 -19.99
C PRO A 32 -24.96 3.50 -20.86
N PRO A 33 -25.29 2.20 -20.95
CA PRO A 33 -24.60 1.27 -21.84
C PRO A 33 -24.63 1.80 -23.28
N GLY A 34 -23.46 1.95 -23.91
CA GLY A 34 -23.31 2.44 -25.28
C GLY A 34 -22.92 3.92 -25.42
N SER A 35 -22.98 4.72 -24.35
CA SER A 35 -22.53 6.13 -24.37
C SER A 35 -21.18 6.36 -23.65
N PHE A 36 -20.46 5.29 -23.32
CA PHE A 36 -19.19 5.38 -22.60
C PHE A 36 -18.07 5.86 -23.53
N ALA A 37 -17.67 7.13 -23.37
CA ALA A 37 -16.50 7.69 -24.02
C ALA A 37 -15.39 7.85 -22.99
N ILE A 38 -14.21 7.28 -23.25
CA ILE A 38 -13.00 7.54 -22.45
C ILE A 38 -12.58 8.98 -22.72
N SER A 39 -12.84 9.86 -21.75
CA SER A 39 -12.37 11.24 -21.77
C SER A 39 -10.94 11.32 -21.20
N PRO A 40 -10.10 12.24 -21.66
CA PRO A 40 -8.81 12.53 -21.04
C PRO A 40 -8.90 12.72 -19.52
N VAL A 41 -10.00 13.30 -19.02
CA VAL A 41 -10.27 13.48 -17.59
C VAL A 41 -10.38 12.14 -16.86
N THR A 42 -11.06 11.17 -17.45
CA THR A 42 -11.21 9.82 -16.88
C THR A 42 -9.89 9.03 -16.90
N ALA A 43 -9.10 9.16 -17.97
CA ALA A 43 -7.78 8.54 -18.06
C ALA A 43 -6.81 9.10 -17.00
N ASP A 44 -6.77 10.42 -16.85
CA ASP A 44 -5.93 11.10 -15.87
C ASP A 44 -6.34 10.76 -14.42
N ALA A 45 -7.64 10.59 -14.15
CA ALA A 45 -8.12 10.10 -12.86
C ALA A 45 -7.58 8.71 -12.53
N VAL A 46 -7.59 7.77 -13.48
CA VAL A 46 -7.04 6.41 -13.30
C VAL A 46 -5.53 6.46 -13.05
N ILE A 47 -4.80 7.28 -13.81
CA ILE A 47 -3.35 7.46 -13.63
C ILE A 47 -3.03 8.00 -12.23
N ARG A 48 -3.78 9.01 -11.75
CA ARG A 48 -3.61 9.55 -10.39
C ARG A 48 -3.90 8.51 -9.31
N LEU A 49 -4.94 7.70 -9.49
CA LEU A 49 -5.26 6.59 -8.58
C LEU A 49 -4.09 5.59 -8.51
N GLY A 50 -3.55 5.18 -9.66
CA GLY A 50 -2.39 4.30 -9.73
C GLY A 50 -1.14 4.89 -9.06
N SER A 51 -0.83 6.15 -9.35
CA SER A 51 0.29 6.90 -8.73
C SER A 51 0.14 6.98 -7.21
N THR A 52 -1.09 7.20 -6.74
CA THR A 52 -1.40 7.23 -5.31
C THR A 52 -1.14 5.87 -4.66
N ILE A 53 -1.60 4.76 -5.26
CA ILE A 53 -1.35 3.40 -4.75
C ILE A 53 0.15 3.11 -4.68
N PHE A 54 0.90 3.43 -5.75
CA PHE A 54 2.34 3.18 -5.82
C PHE A 54 3.11 4.00 -4.78
N SER A 55 2.89 5.32 -4.73
CA SER A 55 3.58 6.21 -3.78
C SER A 55 3.28 5.84 -2.33
N THR A 56 2.08 5.37 -2.04
CA THR A 56 1.68 4.85 -0.72
C THR A 56 2.45 3.60 -0.36
N GLY A 57 2.42 2.59 -1.24
CA GLY A 57 3.10 1.32 -1.02
C GLY A 57 4.59 1.54 -0.80
N LEU A 58 5.18 2.43 -1.60
CA LEU A 58 6.58 2.83 -1.46
C LEU A 58 6.83 3.48 -0.10
N ARG A 59 6.02 4.46 0.31
CA ARG A 59 6.16 5.13 1.63
C ARG A 59 6.07 4.16 2.81
N LEU A 60 5.22 3.14 2.71
CA LEU A 60 5.13 2.08 3.74
C LEU A 60 6.35 1.16 3.74
N ALA A 61 6.96 0.89 2.58
CA ALA A 61 8.14 0.05 2.46
C ALA A 61 9.45 0.76 2.85
N LEU A 62 9.55 2.07 2.59
CA LEU A 62 10.73 2.90 2.87
C LEU A 62 11.37 2.70 4.25
N PRO A 63 10.63 2.74 5.38
CA PRO A 63 11.26 2.58 6.70
C PRO A 63 11.88 1.20 6.89
N ILE A 64 11.28 0.14 6.33
CA ILE A 64 11.84 -1.23 6.39
C ILE A 64 13.10 -1.32 5.52
N VAL A 65 13.07 -0.76 4.32
CA VAL A 65 14.24 -0.72 3.43
C VAL A 65 15.39 0.05 4.10
N ALA A 66 15.11 1.21 4.68
CA ALA A 66 16.11 2.00 5.39
C ALA A 66 16.73 1.25 6.58
N LEU A 67 15.90 0.54 7.36
CA LEU A 67 16.38 -0.31 8.46
C LEU A 67 17.31 -1.42 7.95
N LEU A 68 16.91 -2.13 6.89
CA LEU A 68 17.71 -3.22 6.32
C LEU A 68 19.06 -2.71 5.80
N VAL A 69 19.07 -1.57 5.11
CA VAL A 69 20.29 -0.91 4.63
C VAL A 69 21.19 -0.48 5.81
N MET A 70 20.63 0.06 6.90
CA MET A 70 21.39 0.38 8.10
C MET A 70 22.01 -0.86 8.75
N VAL A 71 21.25 -1.95 8.83
CA VAL A 71 21.74 -3.24 9.36
C VAL A 71 22.86 -3.78 8.48
N ASP A 72 22.72 -3.72 7.15
CA ASP A 72 23.77 -4.10 6.21
C ASP A 72 25.04 -3.29 6.39
N LEU A 73 24.92 -1.96 6.55
CA LEU A 73 26.06 -1.09 6.81
C LEU A 73 26.73 -1.41 8.16
N ALA A 74 25.93 -1.63 9.21
CA ALA A 74 26.45 -1.99 10.52
C ALA A 74 27.23 -3.32 10.49
N LEU A 75 26.69 -4.33 9.80
CA LEU A 75 27.35 -5.63 9.64
C LEU A 75 28.62 -5.53 8.80
N ALA A 76 28.62 -4.71 7.74
CA ALA A 76 29.81 -4.48 6.93
C ALA A 76 30.94 -3.83 7.74
N LEU A 77 30.61 -2.85 8.59
CA LEU A 77 31.57 -2.21 9.50
C LEU A 77 32.10 -3.19 10.55
N LEU A 78 31.22 -3.99 11.16
CA LEU A 78 31.62 -5.03 12.13
C LEU A 78 32.54 -6.08 11.50
N GLY A 79 32.25 -6.47 10.26
CA GLY A 79 33.08 -7.40 9.50
C GLY A 79 34.49 -6.90 9.22
N ARG A 80 34.65 -5.58 9.04
CA ARG A 80 35.97 -4.96 8.91
C ARG A 80 36.77 -4.99 10.21
N ILE A 81 36.10 -4.88 11.36
CA ILE A 81 36.74 -4.82 12.68
C ILE A 81 37.10 -6.22 13.19
N ASN A 82 36.26 -7.22 12.94
CA ASN A 82 36.45 -8.58 13.43
C ASN A 82 36.22 -9.63 12.34
N SER A 83 37.33 -10.10 11.75
CA SER A 83 37.34 -11.07 10.63
C SER A 83 36.96 -12.50 11.04
N GLN A 84 36.90 -12.81 12.34
CA GLN A 84 36.52 -14.13 12.84
C GLN A 84 35.01 -14.27 13.09
N LEU A 85 34.24 -13.17 13.03
CA LEU A 85 32.79 -13.26 13.12
C LEU A 85 32.21 -13.90 11.85
N GLN A 86 31.47 -14.99 12.01
CA GLN A 86 30.58 -15.50 10.96
C GLN A 86 29.40 -14.53 10.77
N LEU A 87 29.62 -13.45 10.02
CA LEU A 87 28.64 -12.40 9.78
C LEU A 87 27.35 -12.94 9.17
N LEU A 88 27.43 -13.99 8.34
CA LEU A 88 26.25 -14.62 7.75
C LEU A 88 25.29 -15.18 8.82
N THR A 89 25.84 -15.78 9.87
CA THR A 89 25.09 -16.37 10.98
C THR A 89 24.38 -15.31 11.82
N LEU A 90 24.94 -14.10 11.92
CA LEU A 90 24.35 -12.99 12.69
C LEU A 90 23.45 -12.08 11.83
N ALA A 91 23.75 -11.96 10.54
CA ALA A 91 23.04 -11.09 9.61
C ALA A 91 21.58 -11.47 9.47
N PHE A 92 21.31 -12.78 9.33
CA PHE A 92 19.96 -13.26 9.15
C PHE A 92 19.08 -13.00 10.39
N PRO A 93 19.45 -13.40 11.63
CA PRO A 93 18.70 -13.06 12.84
C PRO A 93 18.49 -11.56 13.02
N ALA A 94 19.54 -10.75 12.84
CA ALA A 94 19.45 -9.29 13.02
C ALA A 94 18.45 -8.65 12.04
N LYS A 95 18.52 -9.00 10.76
CA LYS A 95 17.57 -8.53 9.75
C LYS A 95 16.14 -9.01 10.03
N MET A 96 15.98 -10.28 10.41
CA MET A 96 14.66 -10.86 10.71
C MET A 96 14.00 -10.14 11.89
N MET A 97 14.71 -9.99 13.01
CA MET A 97 14.18 -9.33 14.20
C MET A 97 13.85 -7.87 13.91
N GLY A 98 14.78 -7.13 13.30
CA GLY A 98 14.54 -5.73 12.95
C GLY A 98 13.35 -5.55 12.03
N ALA A 99 13.29 -6.31 10.93
CA ALA A 99 12.20 -6.20 9.96
C ALA A 99 10.85 -6.62 10.54
N LEU A 100 10.78 -7.67 11.36
CA LEU A 100 9.53 -8.12 11.99
C LEU A 100 9.03 -7.14 13.04
N THR A 101 9.91 -6.61 13.90
CA THR A 101 9.52 -5.62 14.91
C THR A 101 8.98 -4.36 14.25
N LEU A 102 9.66 -3.87 13.21
CA LEU A 102 9.21 -2.70 12.48
C LEU A 102 7.92 -2.98 11.68
N LEU A 103 7.80 -4.15 11.05
CA LEU A 103 6.58 -4.55 10.37
C LEU A 103 5.39 -4.61 11.33
N ALA A 104 5.58 -5.16 12.54
CA ALA A 104 4.55 -5.21 13.57
C ALA A 104 4.12 -3.79 14.00
N ALA A 105 5.07 -2.88 14.17
CA ALA A 105 4.78 -1.48 14.48
C ALA A 105 3.98 -0.78 13.36
N ILE A 106 4.37 -0.99 12.09
CA ILE A 106 3.70 -0.40 10.93
C ILE A 106 2.33 -1.04 10.70
N ALA A 107 2.16 -2.33 10.99
CA ALA A 107 0.89 -3.06 10.79
C ALA A 107 -0.29 -2.41 11.54
N VAL A 108 -0.04 -1.78 12.70
CA VAL A 108 -1.06 -1.02 13.44
C VAL A 108 -1.62 0.16 12.64
N LEU A 109 -0.84 0.71 11.71
CA LEU A 109 -1.26 1.82 10.85
C LEU A 109 -2.09 1.35 9.65
N PHE A 110 -2.05 0.06 9.28
CA PHE A 110 -2.69 -0.45 8.08
C PHE A 110 -4.19 -0.12 7.98
N PRO A 111 -5.03 -0.30 9.03
CA PRO A 111 -6.45 0.02 8.95
C PRO A 111 -6.70 1.51 8.69
N ARG A 112 -5.93 2.39 9.35
CA ARG A 112 -6.06 3.84 9.19
C ARG A 112 -5.66 4.28 7.78
N VAL A 113 -4.54 3.76 7.31
CA VAL A 113 -4.02 4.04 5.97
C VAL A 113 -5.02 3.54 4.92
N TYR A 114 -5.51 2.31 5.06
CA TYR A 114 -6.48 1.71 4.13
C TYR A 114 -7.81 2.49 4.10
N ALA A 115 -8.36 2.89 5.25
CA ALA A 115 -9.57 3.71 5.31
C ALA A 115 -9.37 5.12 4.71
N ALA A 116 -8.21 5.73 4.95
CA ALA A 116 -7.85 7.01 4.35
C ALA A 116 -7.70 6.93 2.82
N TYR A 117 -7.21 5.80 2.29
CA TYR A 117 -7.30 5.56 0.85
C TYR A 117 -8.76 5.43 0.45
N ALA A 118 -9.48 4.44 0.99
CA ALA A 118 -10.86 4.14 0.60
C ALA A 118 -11.72 5.40 0.46
N SER A 119 -11.72 6.28 1.46
CA SER A 119 -12.45 7.56 1.41
C SER A 119 -12.06 8.46 0.23
N ARG A 120 -10.78 8.57 -0.12
CA ARG A 120 -10.30 9.35 -1.29
C ARG A 120 -10.77 8.76 -2.61
N LEU A 121 -10.84 7.43 -2.73
CA LEU A 121 -11.36 6.76 -3.93
C LEU A 121 -12.80 7.21 -4.15
N PHE A 122 -13.63 7.07 -3.12
CA PHE A 122 -15.07 7.34 -3.22
C PHE A 122 -15.36 8.84 -3.36
N GLN A 123 -14.51 9.73 -2.84
CA GLN A 123 -14.60 11.17 -3.11
C GLN A 123 -14.18 11.55 -4.53
N ALA A 124 -13.29 10.77 -5.16
CA ALA A 124 -12.87 11.01 -6.54
C ALA A 124 -13.90 10.51 -7.57
N LEU A 125 -14.75 9.54 -7.20
CA LEU A 125 -15.76 8.99 -8.11
C LEU A 125 -16.74 10.03 -8.68
N PRO A 126 -17.35 10.94 -7.88
CA PRO A 126 -18.25 11.97 -8.41
C PRO A 126 -17.66 12.79 -9.57
N GLY A 127 -16.38 13.18 -9.47
CA GLY A 127 -15.69 13.99 -10.48
C GLY A 127 -15.35 13.23 -11.77
N VAL A 128 -15.37 11.89 -11.76
CA VAL A 128 -15.20 11.05 -12.96
C VAL A 128 -16.54 10.83 -13.66
N THR A 129 -17.64 10.89 -12.90
CA THR A 129 -19.02 10.64 -13.35
C THR A 129 -19.69 11.87 -13.98
N GLY A 130 -18.96 12.97 -14.18
CA GLY A 130 -19.47 14.16 -14.88
C GLY A 130 -20.41 15.02 -14.05
N ARG A 131 -20.26 15.03 -12.72
CA ARG A 131 -20.89 16.02 -11.82
C ARG A 131 -19.83 16.80 -11.05
#